data_AF-A0A351NES7-F1
#
_entry.id   AF-A0A351NES7-F1
#
_cell.length_a   1.000
_cell.length_b   1.000
_cell.length_c   1.000
_cell.angle_alpha   90.00
_cell.angle_beta   90.00
_cell.angle_gamma   90.00
#
_symmetry.space_group_name_H-M   'P 1'
#
loop_
_entity.id
_entity.type
_entity.pdbx_description
1 polymer ?
#
loop_
_entity_poly.entity_id
_entity_poly.type
_entity_poly.pdbx_seq_one_letter_code
_entity_poly.pdbx_strand_id
1 'polypeptide(L)' 'MTDNYEDIIGMEHPTSIRHHRMSMSERAAQFAPFAALSGYDAMLEEQIRNTIESYDLIEKSQ' A
#
# COMPACT_ATOMS: atom_id res chain seq x y z
N MET A 1 -27.28 6.28 -5.99
CA MET A 1 -26.38 5.14 -6.29
C MET A 1 -26.07 4.52 -4.94
N THR A 2 -26.94 3.64 -4.51
CA THR A 2 -26.94 3.08 -3.15
C THR A 2 -26.67 1.59 -3.28
N ASP A 3 -25.73 1.12 -2.47
CA ASP A 3 -25.37 -0.29 -2.18
C ASP A 3 -24.48 -0.95 -3.27
N ASN A 4 -23.22 -0.57 -3.55
CA ASN A 4 -22.03 -0.12 -2.78
C ASN A 4 -21.21 -1.19 -2.03
N TYR A 5 -21.41 -2.48 -2.33
CA TYR A 5 -20.57 -3.59 -1.84
C TYR A 5 -20.70 -3.92 -0.33
N GLU A 6 -21.76 -3.46 0.34
CA GLU A 6 -21.98 -3.73 1.78
C GLU A 6 -22.09 -5.23 2.10
N ASP A 7 -22.55 -6.02 1.13
CA ASP A 7 -22.69 -7.47 1.23
C ASP A 7 -21.35 -8.22 1.19
N ILE A 8 -20.27 -7.59 0.68
CA ILE A 8 -18.96 -8.23 0.51
C ILE A 8 -17.83 -7.58 1.33
N ILE A 9 -17.99 -6.34 1.82
CA ILE A 9 -16.90 -5.58 2.46
C ILE A 9 -16.32 -6.21 3.75
N GLY A 10 -17.11 -7.04 4.44
CA GLY A 10 -16.71 -7.74 5.67
C GLY A 10 -16.50 -9.25 5.50
N MET A 11 -16.57 -9.78 4.29
CA MET A 11 -16.40 -11.21 4.06
C MET A 11 -14.94 -11.62 4.29
N GLU A 12 -14.76 -12.79 4.91
CA GLU A 12 -13.44 -13.40 5.05
C GLU A 12 -12.80 -13.61 3.67
N HIS A 13 -11.58 -13.09 3.51
CA HIS A 13 -10.84 -13.30 2.27
C HIS A 13 -10.40 -14.77 2.16
N PRO A 14 -10.84 -15.50 1.12
CA PRO A 14 -10.53 -16.91 1.00
C PRO A 14 -9.02 -17.13 0.89
N THR A 15 -8.51 -18.08 1.65
CA THR A 15 -7.13 -18.54 1.54
C THR A 15 -7.14 -19.92 0.88
N SER A 16 -6.39 -20.06 -0.20
CA SER A 16 -6.33 -21.32 -0.94
C SER A 16 -5.60 -22.37 -0.11
N ILE A 17 -6.24 -23.53 0.04
CA ILE A 17 -5.67 -24.73 0.70
C ILE A 17 -4.57 -25.35 -0.18
N ARG A 18 -4.73 -25.26 -1.50
CA ARG A 18 -3.79 -25.85 -2.47
C ARG A 18 -2.59 -24.93 -2.74
N HIS A 19 -2.83 -23.63 -2.82
CA HIS A 19 -1.81 -22.63 -3.12
C HIS A 19 -1.71 -21.67 -1.93
N HIS A 20 -0.99 -22.09 -0.90
CA HIS A 20 -0.76 -21.29 0.29
C HIS A 20 -0.14 -19.93 -0.08
N ARG A 21 -0.56 -18.89 0.63
CA ARG A 21 -0.01 -17.55 0.44
C ARG A 21 1.45 -17.54 0.90
N MET A 22 2.28 -16.88 0.11
CA MET A 22 3.68 -16.62 0.44
C MET A 22 3.78 -15.78 1.73
N SER A 23 4.74 -16.08 2.60
CA SER A 23 4.96 -15.32 3.84
C SER A 23 5.41 -13.88 3.55
N MET A 24 5.27 -12.96 4.52
CA MET A 24 5.70 -11.57 4.33
C MET A 24 7.19 -11.44 3.99
N SER A 25 8.05 -12.23 4.62
CA SER A 25 9.50 -12.22 4.38
C SER A 25 9.85 -12.72 2.99
N GLU A 26 9.24 -13.81 2.53
CA GLU A 26 9.43 -14.33 1.17
C GLU A 26 8.90 -13.35 0.11
N ARG A 27 7.79 -12.65 0.40
CA ARG A 27 7.32 -11.56 -0.46
C ARG A 27 8.34 -10.41 -0.52
N ALA A 28 8.92 -10.02 0.62
CA ALA A 28 9.96 -8.98 0.67
C ALA A 28 11.23 -9.38 -0.08
N ALA A 29 11.61 -10.66 -0.04
CA ALA A 29 12.80 -11.16 -0.75
C ALA A 29 12.73 -10.95 -2.27
N GLN A 30 11.54 -10.86 -2.87
CA GLN A 30 11.39 -10.51 -4.29
C GLN A 30 11.95 -9.12 -4.62
N PHE A 31 11.95 -8.22 -3.64
CA PHE A 31 12.49 -6.86 -3.75
C PHE A 31 13.94 -6.76 -3.28
N ALA A 32 14.57 -7.86 -2.84
CA ALA A 32 15.98 -7.88 -2.43
C ALA A 32 16.96 -7.35 -3.49
N PRO A 33 16.76 -7.55 -4.81
CA PRO A 33 17.63 -6.97 -5.84
C PRO A 33 17.71 -5.43 -5.80
N PHE A 34 16.70 -4.77 -5.24
CA PHE A 34 16.65 -3.31 -5.11
C PHE A 34 17.22 -2.81 -3.78
N ALA A 35 17.66 -3.69 -2.88
CA ALA A 35 18.22 -3.30 -1.58
C ALA A 35 19.51 -2.48 -1.71
N ALA A 36 20.24 -2.62 -2.83
CA ALA A 36 21.44 -1.84 -3.12
C ALA A 36 21.15 -0.47 -3.74
N LEU A 37 19.89 -0.18 -4.14
CA LEU A 37 19.53 1.14 -4.65
C LEU A 37 19.52 2.15 -3.49
N SER A 38 20.59 2.92 -3.39
CA SER A 38 20.65 4.10 -2.55
C SER A 38 19.71 5.19 -3.09
N GLY A 39 19.03 5.92 -2.20
CA GLY A 39 18.16 7.05 -2.57
C GLY A 39 16.67 6.75 -2.57
N TYR A 40 16.25 5.49 -2.36
CA TYR A 40 14.84 5.16 -2.15
C TYR A 40 14.27 5.88 -0.92
N ASP A 41 15.01 5.92 0.19
CA ASP A 41 14.60 6.63 1.40
C ASP A 41 14.40 8.14 1.13
N ALA A 42 15.30 8.75 0.36
CA ALA A 42 15.18 10.16 -0.02
C ALA A 42 13.95 10.42 -0.92
N MET A 43 13.66 9.52 -1.86
CA MET A 43 12.43 9.59 -2.67
C MET A 43 11.17 9.37 -1.82
N LEU A 44 11.22 8.46 -0.84
CA LEU A 44 10.11 8.22 0.08
C LEU A 44 9.81 9.46 0.92
N GLU A 45 10.85 10.09 1.48
CA GLU A 45 10.74 11.35 2.22
C GLU A 45 10.17 12.48 1.35
N GLU A 46 10.58 12.58 0.08
CA GLU A 46 10.03 13.53 -0.88
C GLU A 46 8.53 13.26 -1.15
N GLN A 47 8.15 12.00 -1.36
CA GLN A 47 6.75 11.63 -1.59
C GLN A 47 5.87 11.89 -0.36
N ILE A 48 6.36 11.61 0.85
CA ILE A 48 5.65 11.92 2.10
C ILE A 48 5.40 13.43 2.19
N ARG A 49 6.43 14.25 1.91
CA ARG A 49 6.31 15.71 1.92
C ARG A 49 5.25 16.20 0.93
N ASN A 50 5.31 15.75 -0.32
CA ASN A 50 4.35 16.13 -1.37
C ASN A 50 2.92 15.71 -0.98
N THR A 51 2.76 14.55 -0.36
CA THR A 51 1.46 14.05 0.11
C THR A 51 0.90 14.93 1.23
N ILE A 52 1.70 15.27 2.23
CA ILE A 52 1.30 16.17 3.32
C ILE A 52 0.93 17.56 2.76
N GLU A 53 1.76 18.12 1.89
CA GLU A 53 1.49 19.44 1.28
C GLU A 53 0.19 19.43 0.47
N SER A 54 -0.08 18.36 -0.29
CA SER A 54 -1.34 18.22 -1.01
C SER A 54 -2.55 18.16 -0.08
N TYR A 55 -2.43 17.49 1.08
CA TYR A 55 -3.49 17.39 2.08
C TYR A 55 -3.78 18.76 2.71
N ASP A 56 -2.74 19.49 3.12
CA ASP A 56 -2.86 20.84 3.69
C ASP A 56 -3.49 21.83 2.70
N LEU A 57 -3.17 21.72 1.41
CA LEU A 57 -3.77 22.56 0.36
C LEU A 57 -5.25 22.24 0.16
N ILE A 58 -5.63 20.97 0.23
CA ILE A 58 -7.03 20.55 0.19
C ILE A 58 -7.79 21.11 1.39
N GLU A 59 -7.25 20.99 2.61
CA GLU A 59 -7.87 21.55 3.82
C GLU A 59 -8.06 23.08 3.74
N LYS A 60 -7.07 23.81 3.20
CA LYS A 60 -7.16 25.28 3.05
C LYS A 60 -8.13 25.73 1.97
N SER A 61 -8.52 24.84 1.07
CA SER A 61 -9.46 25.13 -0.04
C SER A 61 -10.93 24.87 0.31
N GLN A 62 -11.19 24.33 1.50
CA GLN A 62 -12.52 24.18 2.11
C GLN A 62 -12.91 25.42 2.92
#